data_AF-S3YDB4-F1
#
_entry.id   AF-S3YDB4-F1
#
_cell.length_a   1.000
_cell.length_b   1.000
_cell.length_c   1.000
_cell.angle_alpha   90.00
_cell.angle_beta   90.00
_cell.angle_gamma   90.00
#
_symmetry.space_group_name_H-M   'P 1'
#
loop_
_entity.id
_entity.type
_entity.pdbx_description
1 polymer ?
#
loop_
_entity_poly.entity_id
_entity_poly.type
_entity_poly.pdbx_seq_one_letter_code
_entity_poly.pdbx_strand_id
1 'polypeptide(L)' 'MIRSFGDKATERLWRRERVRSIDPRIHRVALRKLRQVGSAESLEDLRVPPGNRLEALKG' A
#
# COMPACT_ATOMS: atom_id res chain seq x y z
N MET A 1 -6.84 -1.61 -8.87
CA MET A 1 -6.82 -3.03 -8.40
C MET A 1 -5.38 -3.55 -8.36
N ILE A 2 -4.92 -4.09 -7.22
CA ILE A 2 -3.58 -4.70 -7.11
C ILE A 2 -3.58 -6.07 -7.80
N ARG A 3 -2.65 -6.28 -8.75
CA ARG A 3 -2.53 -7.53 -9.51
C ARG A 3 -1.48 -8.50 -8.94
N SER A 4 -0.44 -7.97 -8.31
CA SER A 4 0.66 -8.76 -7.74
C SER A 4 1.35 -7.98 -6.62
N PHE A 5 2.18 -8.68 -5.84
CA PHE A 5 2.97 -8.11 -4.76
C PHE A 5 4.44 -8.47 -4.97
N GLY A 6 5.34 -7.49 -4.86
CA GLY A 6 6.79 -7.72 -4.87
C GLY A 6 7.33 -8.25 -3.54
N ASP A 7 6.53 -8.19 -2.47
CA ASP A 7 6.89 -8.63 -1.12
C ASP A 7 5.77 -9.47 -0.50
N LYS A 8 6.14 -10.65 0.02
CA LYS A 8 5.21 -11.60 0.65
C LYS A 8 4.62 -11.05 1.94
N ALA A 9 5.36 -10.24 2.70
CA ALA A 9 4.84 -9.67 3.95
C ALA A 9 3.72 -8.66 3.66
N THR A 10 3.88 -7.86 2.61
CA THR A 10 2.88 -6.91 2.12
C THR A 10 1.61 -7.62 1.63
N GLU A 11 1.76 -8.73 0.88
CA GLU A 11 0.62 -9.54 0.45
C GLU A 11 -0.16 -10.12 1.64
N ARG A 12 0.55 -10.69 2.62
CA ARG A 12 -0.08 -11.24 3.82
C ARG A 12 -0.79 -10.16 4.63
N LEU A 13 -0.19 -8.97 4.71
CA LEU A 13 -0.83 -7.82 5.35
C LEU A 13 -2.12 -7.44 4.60
N TRP A 14 -2.10 -7.40 3.27
CA TRP A 14 -3.29 -7.14 2.45
C TRP A 14 -4.43 -8.13 2.72
N ARG A 15 -4.09 -9.42 2.89
CA ARG A 15 -5.02 -10.49 3.26
C ARG A 15 -5.49 -10.45 4.73
N ARG A 16 -5.05 -9.44 5.51
CA ARG A 16 -5.31 -9.28 6.95
C ARG A 16 -4.77 -10.43 7.80
N GLU A 17 -3.71 -11.08 7.33
CA GLU A 17 -3.02 -12.12 8.08
C GLU A 17 -2.02 -11.51 9.07
N ARG A 18 -1.60 -12.30 10.08
CA ARG A 18 -0.58 -11.88 11.03
C ARG A 18 0.78 -11.79 10.36
N VAL A 19 1.32 -10.57 10.27
CA VAL A 19 2.67 -10.31 9.72
C VAL A 19 3.61 -9.89 10.85
N ARG A 20 4.60 -10.74 11.17
CA ARG A 20 5.57 -10.49 12.25
C ARG A 20 6.69 -9.52 11.86
N SER A 21 7.00 -9.42 10.57
CA SER A 21 8.07 -8.58 10.03
C SER A 21 7.69 -7.11 9.89
N ILE A 22 6.41 -6.78 9.98
CA ILE A 22 5.90 -5.41 9.89
C ILE A 22 5.46 -5.00 11.29
N ASP A 23 5.96 -3.86 11.78
CA ASP A 23 5.59 -3.32 13.08
C ASP A 23 4.06 -3.13 13.20
N PRO A 24 3.39 -3.73 14.20
CA PRO A 24 1.95 -3.58 14.40
C PRO A 24 1.45 -2.12 14.43
N ARG A 25 2.29 -1.18 14.90
CA ARG A 25 1.97 0.25 14.98
C ARG A 25 1.68 0.86 13.61
N ILE A 26 2.26 0.32 12.53
CA ILE A 26 2.06 0.83 11.17
C ILE A 26 0.99 0.07 10.38
N HIS A 27 0.48 -1.07 10.87
CA HIS A 27 -0.45 -1.93 10.13
C HIS A 27 -1.68 -1.17 9.63
N ARG A 28 -2.27 -0.32 10.47
CA ARG A 28 -3.45 0.49 10.10
C ARG A 28 -3.13 1.43 8.94
N VAL A 29 -1.98 2.08 8.97
CA VAL A 29 -1.55 3.03 7.93
C VAL A 29 -1.20 2.28 6.65
N ALA A 30 -0.45 1.18 6.75
CA ALA A 30 -0.08 0.35 5.61
C ALA A 30 -1.31 -0.24 4.90
N LEU A 31 -2.27 -0.79 5.65
CA LEU A 31 -3.55 -1.26 5.10
C LEU A 31 -4.33 -0.15 4.40
N ARG A 32 -4.36 1.07 4.97
CA ARG A 32 -5.00 2.22 4.33
C ARG A 32 -4.33 2.56 2.99
N LYS A 33 -2.99 2.59 2.95
CA LYS A 33 -2.23 2.87 1.73
C LYS A 33 -2.45 1.79 0.66
N LEU A 34 -2.41 0.51 1.05
CA LEU A 34 -2.70 -0.59 0.13
C LEU A 34 -4.12 -0.52 -0.43
N ARG A 35 -5.11 -0.09 0.37
CA ARG A 35 -6.47 0.11 -0.12
C ARG A 35 -6.55 1.25 -1.15
N GLN A 36 -5.86 2.36 -0.91
CA GLN A 36 -5.80 3.47 -1.87
C GLN A 36 -5.21 3.01 -3.21
N VAL A 37 -4.10 2.26 -3.19
CA VAL A 37 -3.51 1.66 -4.41
C VAL A 37 -4.45 0.63 -5.03
N GLY A 38 -5.14 -0.16 -4.22
CA GLY A 38 -6.12 -1.14 -4.66
C GLY A 38 -7.35 -0.55 -5.33
N SER A 39 -7.81 0.63 -4.90
CA SER A 39 -9.01 1.30 -5.40
C SER A 39 -8.74 2.34 -6.49
N ALA A 40 -7.50 2.80 -6.66
CA ALA A 40 -7.17 3.78 -7.68
C ALA A 40 -7.48 3.27 -9.09
N GLU A 41 -8.12 4.13 -9.90
CA GLU A 41 -8.41 3.92 -11.31
C GLU A 41 -7.36 4.63 -12.18
N SER A 42 -6.77 5.70 -11.66
CA SER A 42 -5.71 6.49 -12.29
C SER A 42 -4.57 6.78 -11.31
N LEU A 43 -3.42 7.28 -11.81
CA LEU A 43 -2.30 7.69 -10.96
C LEU A 43 -2.64 8.95 -10.16
N GLU A 44 -3.48 9.81 -10.74
CA GLU A 44 -3.95 11.07 -10.16
C GLU A 44 -4.71 10.83 -8.85
N ASP A 45 -5.45 9.72 -8.75
CA ASP A 45 -6.17 9.34 -7.53
C ASP A 45 -5.23 9.20 -6.33
N LEU A 46 -3.98 8.79 -6.57
CA LEU A 46 -2.96 8.63 -5.54
C LEU A 46 -2.31 9.95 -5.13
N ARG A 47 -2.61 11.07 -5.80
CA ARG A 47 -2.19 12.40 -5.32
C ARG A 47 -3.04 12.89 -4.15
N VAL A 48 -4.24 12.34 -3.96
CA VAL A 48 -5.14 12.69 -2.85
C VAL A 48 -5.28 11.49 -1.90
N PRO A 49 -5.03 11.64 -0.59
CA PRO A 49 -4.62 12.84 0.13
C PRO A 49 -3.13 13.21 -0.10
N PRO A 50 -2.73 14.48 0.11
CA PRO A 50 -1.38 14.99 -0.20
C PRO A 50 -0.25 14.28 0.56
N GLY A 51 -0.57 13.60 1.68
CA GLY A 51 0.37 12.78 2.44
C GLY A 51 0.83 11.49 1.73
N ASN A 52 0.47 11.28 0.47
CA ASN A 52 1.02 10.21 -0.36
C ASN A 52 2.40 10.54 -0.92
N ARG A 53 2.69 11.84 -1.17
CA ARG A 53 3.96 12.28 -1.78
C ARG A 53 4.34 11.43 -3.00
N LEU A 54 3.36 11.22 -3.89
CA LEU A 54 3.52 10.39 -5.07
C LEU A 54 4.66 10.92 -5.96
N GLU A 55 5.63 10.08 -6.26
CA GLU A 55 6.78 10.39 -7.11
C GLU A 55 7.09 9.24 -8.07
N ALA A 56 7.64 9.56 -9.23
CA ALA A 56 8.15 8.56 -10.16
C ALA A 56 9.59 8.18 -9.77
N LEU A 57 9.84 6.89 -9.58
CA LEU A 57 11.19 6.38 -9.32
C LEU A 57 12.05 6.56 -10.58
N LYS A 58 13.33 6.93 -10.38
CA LYS A 58 14.35 7.01 -11.43
C LYS A 58 15.40 5.94 -11.17
N GLY A 59 15.92 5.33 -12.23
CA GLY A 59 17.02 4.37 -12.21
C GLY A 59 18.22 4.92 -12.95
#